data_AF-A0A2E4NHX5-F1
#
_entry.id   AF-A0A2E4NHX5-F1
#
_cell.length_a   1.000
_cell.length_b   1.000
_cell.length_c   1.000
_cell.angle_alpha   90.00
_cell.angle_beta   90.00
_cell.angle_gamma   90.00
#
_symmetry.space_group_name_H-M   'P 1'
#
loop_
_entity.id
_entity.type
_entity.pdbx_description
1 polymer ?
#
loop_
_entity_poly.entity_id
_entity_poly.type
_entity_poly.pdbx_seq_one_letter_code
_entity_poly.pdbx_strand_id
1 'polypeptide(L)' 'MPKIDGMISVPGLAAPVEIVRDTNAVPHIFAKGSEDAYFALGLCHAQDRLWQMEMMRRTGAGRLS' A
#
# COMPACT_ATOMS: atom_id res chain seq x y z
N MET A 1 -8.34 11.40 -6.04
CA MET A 1 -7.47 10.86 -4.97
C MET A 1 -7.80 9.38 -4.77
N PRO A 2 -6.83 8.54 -4.36
CA PRO A 2 -7.10 7.14 -4.04
C PRO A 2 -8.12 7.05 -2.90
N LYS A 3 -8.95 5.99 -2.91
CA LYS A 3 -9.85 5.70 -1.79
C LYS A 3 -9.05 5.12 -0.64
N ILE A 4 -9.13 5.76 0.53
CA ILE A 4 -8.46 5.35 1.77
C ILE A 4 -9.44 4.88 2.85
N ASP A 5 -10.74 5.12 2.64
CA ASP A 5 -11.80 4.75 3.56
C ASP A 5 -12.78 3.75 2.93
N GLY A 6 -13.46 3.01 3.80
CA GLY A 6 -14.44 2.00 3.44
C GLY A 6 -13.84 0.60 3.28
N MET A 7 -14.63 -0.31 2.72
CA MET A 7 -14.22 -1.69 2.47
C MET A 7 -14.00 -1.91 0.99
N ILE A 8 -12.88 -2.56 0.67
CA ILE A 8 -12.56 -3.04 -0.68
C ILE A 8 -12.29 -4.54 -0.62
N SER A 9 -12.79 -5.27 -1.61
CA SER A 9 -12.45 -6.68 -1.79
C SER A 9 -11.37 -6.77 -2.87
N VAL A 10 -10.29 -7.47 -2.55
CA VAL A 10 -9.13 -7.63 -3.44
C VAL A 10 -8.75 -9.10 -3.51
N PRO A 11 -8.34 -9.60 -4.68
CA PRO A 11 -7.81 -10.95 -4.78
C PRO A 11 -6.45 -11.02 -4.08
N GLY A 12 -6.15 -12.18 -3.48
CA GLY A 12 -4.83 -12.49 -2.90
C GLY A 12 -4.70 -12.29 -1.40
N LEU A 13 -5.70 -11.73 -0.72
CA LEU A 13 -5.75 -11.76 0.75
C LEU A 13 -6.30 -13.10 1.25
N ALA A 14 -5.60 -13.72 2.20
CA ALA A 14 -6.04 -14.94 2.87
C ALA A 14 -7.02 -14.65 4.01
N ALA A 15 -6.87 -13.50 4.67
CA ALA A 15 -7.78 -13.01 5.70
C ALA A 15 -8.01 -11.49 5.58
N PRO A 16 -9.08 -10.96 6.21
CA PRO A 16 -9.30 -9.51 6.27
C PRO A 16 -8.12 -8.78 6.91
N VAL A 17 -7.79 -7.61 6.36
CA VAL A 17 -6.79 -6.68 6.88
C VAL A 17 -7.47 -5.35 7.18
N GLU A 18 -7.16 -4.78 8.34
CA GLU A 18 -7.61 -3.44 8.73
C GLU A 18 -6.45 -2.45 8.60
N ILE A 19 -6.72 -1.29 8.01
CA ILE A 19 -5.76 -0.21 7.84
C ILE A 19 -6.36 1.03 8.47
N VAL A 20 -5.73 1.53 9.53
CA VAL A 20 -6.16 2.76 10.22
C VAL A 20 -5.09 3.82 10.00
N ARG A 21 -5.49 5.01 9.54
CA ARG A 21 -4.58 6.16 9.41
C ARG A 21 -4.75 7.09 10.60
N ASP A 22 -3.65 7.50 11.20
CA ASP A 22 -3.66 8.49 12.28
C ASP A 22 -3.88 9.92 11.75
N THR A 23 -3.86 10.91 12.65
CA THR A 23 -4.04 12.33 12.29
C THR A 23 -2.93 12.87 11.38
N ASN A 24 -1.79 12.19 11.30
CA ASN A 24 -0.67 12.53 10.41
C ASN A 24 -0.68 11.68 9.13
N ALA A 25 -1.77 10.95 8.87
CA ALA A 25 -1.94 10.01 7.76
C ALA A 25 -0.96 8.83 7.75
N VAL A 26 -0.35 8.49 8.90
CA VAL A 26 0.50 7.31 9.03
C VAL A 26 -0.37 6.05 9.10
N PRO A 27 -0.18 5.06 8.20
CA PRO A 27 -0.98 3.84 8.20
C PRO A 27 -0.49 2.83 9.25
N HIS A 28 -1.42 2.35 10.06
CA HIS A 28 -1.27 1.22 10.96
C HIS A 28 -2.00 0.01 10.38
N ILE A 29 -1.28 -1.08 10.16
CA ILE A 29 -1.78 -2.27 9.46
C ILE A 29 -1.98 -3.40 10.47
N PHE A 30 -3.19 -3.93 10.55
CA PHE A 30 -3.56 -5.05 11.40
C PHE A 30 -3.97 -6.24 10.51
N ALA A 31 -3.14 -7.28 10.49
CA ALA A 31 -3.34 -8.49 9.69
C ALA A 31 -3.09 -9.75 10.54
N LYS A 32 -3.72 -10.86 10.16
CA LYS A 32 -3.52 -12.15 10.84
C LYS A 32 -2.19 -12.83 10.52
N GLY A 33 -1.62 -12.55 9.35
CA GLY A 33 -0.39 -13.15 8.87
C GLY A 33 0.52 -12.13 8.20
N SER A 34 1.80 -12.48 8.08
CA SER A 34 2.81 -11.62 7.46
C SER A 34 2.54 -11.39 5.97
N GLU A 35 2.06 -12.39 5.23
CA GLU A 35 1.74 -12.24 3.80
C GLU A 35 0.68 -11.18 3.55
N ASP A 36 -0.44 -11.25 4.28
CA ASP A 36 -1.52 -10.24 4.22
C ASP A 36 -1.02 -8.85 4.68
N ALA A 37 -0.14 -8.80 5.69
CA ALA A 37 0.47 -7.55 6.14
C ALA A 37 1.35 -6.91 5.05
N TYR A 38 2.17 -7.69 4.36
CA TYR A 38 3.02 -7.20 3.27
C TYR A 38 2.20 -6.75 2.07
N PHE A 39 1.11 -7.46 1.75
CA PHE A 39 0.17 -7.03 0.72
C PHE A 39 -0.40 -5.65 1.05
N ALA A 40 -0.92 -5.47 2.27
CA ALA A 40 -1.47 -4.20 2.71
C ALA A 40 -0.43 -3.08 2.79
N LEU A 41 0.83 -3.40 3.15
CA LEU A 41 1.94 -2.45 3.12
C LEU A 41 2.20 -1.93 1.71
N GLY A 42 2.21 -2.83 0.72
CA GLY A 42 2.32 -2.47 -0.69
C GLY A 42 1.17 -1.59 -1.16
N LEU A 43 -0.06 -1.90 -0.72
CA LEU A 43 -1.24 -1.08 -1.02
C LEU A 43 -1.10 0.34 -0.44
N CYS A 44 -0.73 0.48 0.84
CA CYS A 44 -0.54 1.79 1.47
C CYS A 44 0.54 2.60 0.74
N HIS A 45 1.67 1.96 0.43
CA HIS A 45 2.72 2.60 -0.36
C HIS A 45 2.22 3.06 -1.74
N ALA A 46 1.43 2.26 -2.45
CA ALA A 46 0.85 2.69 -3.73
C ALA A 46 -0.15 3.84 -3.56
N GLN A 47 -0.97 3.83 -2.50
CA GLN A 47 -1.90 4.94 -2.23
C GLN A 47 -1.16 6.26 -1.99
N ASP A 48 -0.05 6.21 -1.24
CA ASP A 48 0.60 7.42 -0.72
C ASP A 48 1.84 7.85 -1.53
N ARG A 49 2.50 6.92 -2.23
CA ARG A 49 3.86 7.07 -2.78
C ARG A 49 4.03 6.50 -4.20
N LEU A 50 2.97 6.13 -4.91
CA LEU A 50 3.09 5.43 -6.21
C LEU A 50 4.03 6.13 -7.19
N TRP A 51 3.86 7.44 -7.38
CA TRP A 51 4.70 8.19 -8.32
C TRP A 51 6.18 8.20 -7.89
N GLN A 52 6.46 8.39 -6.60
CA GLN A 52 7.81 8.36 -6.07
C GLN A 52 8.45 6.99 -6.30
N MET A 53 7.73 5.90 -5.98
CA MET A 53 8.21 4.54 -6.18
C MET A 53 8.47 4.23 -7.65
N GLU A 54 7.58 4.66 -8.55
CA GLU A 54 7.74 4.45 -9.98
C GLU A 54 8.93 5.21 -10.55
N MET A 55 9.12 6.47 -10.14
CA MET A 55 10.30 7.27 -10.49
C MET A 55 11.59 6.59 -10.01
N MET A 56 11.65 6.18 -8.73
CA MET A 56 12.81 5.49 -8.18
C MET A 56 13.09 4.17 -8.92
N ARG A 57 12.04 3.41 -9.26
CA ARG A 57 12.15 2.17 -10.03
C ARG A 57 12.69 2.41 -11.43
N ARG A 58 12.25 3.46 -12.12
CA ARG A 58 12.74 3.82 -13.46
C ARG A 58 14.18 4.32 -13.43
N THR A 59 14.51 5.21 -12.49
CA THR A 59 15.87 5.72 -12.32
C THR A 59 16.85 4.59 -12.02
N GLY A 60 16.55 3.72 -11.05
CA GLY A 60 17.41 2.59 -10.70
C GLY A 60 17.57 1.57 -11.83
N ALA A 61 16.60 1.50 -12.75
CA ALA A 61 16.67 0.64 -13.93
C ALA A 61 17.22 1.34 -15.20
N GLY A 62 17.61 2.63 -15.12
CA GLY A 62 18.06 3.39 -16.30
C GLY A 62 16.98 3.65 -17.34
N ARG A 63 15.70 3.71 -16.95
CA ARG A 63 14.53 3.87 -17.85
C ARG A 63 13.81 5.21 -17.68
N LEU A 64 14.57 6.29 -17.47
CA LEU A 64 14.01 7.63 -17.23
C LEU A 64 13.91 8.50 -18.50
N SER A 65 14.56 8.07 -19.59
CA SER A 65 14.60 8.73 -20.90
C SER A 65 13.36 8.51 -21.75
#